data_AF-A0A6L3SQ09-F1
#
_entry.id   AF-A0A6L3SQ09-F1
#
_cell.length_a   1.000
_cell.length_b   1.000
_cell.length_c   1.000
_cell.angle_alpha   90.00
_cell.angle_beta   90.00
_cell.angle_gamma   90.00
#
_symmetry.space_group_name_H-M   'P 1'
#
loop_
_entity.id
_entity.type
_entity.pdbx_description
1 polymer ?
#
loop_
_entity_poly.entity_id
_entity_poly.type
_entity_poly.pdbx_seq_one_letter_code
_entity_poly.pdbx_strand_id
1 'polypeptide(L)'
;MTSTLPLIARSLQFAYSEAEDRLSLLASDAERRVVHVALTRRLTNSLVNGLANLLEQSSPLATTAPADLRDDIILLEHQDALYGETQVPSPVAVAGGEETRLNVPAPRLVQAVDVNITPRTFELLFRAGPSPLIRLSLTRLEVHRVIENLSQRAQAAGWNMSVESAWMEPGQMEIVFN
;
A
#
# COMPACT_ATOMS: atom_id res chain seq x y z
N MET A 1 11.15 23.61 17.98
CA MET A 1 10.37 22.51 17.38
C MET A 1 11.34 21.40 17.05
N THR A 2 11.27 20.26 17.75
CA THR A 2 12.21 19.16 17.57
C THR A 2 11.82 18.41 16.30
N SER A 3 12.58 18.60 15.22
CA SER A 3 12.40 17.84 13.98
C SER A 3 12.78 16.38 14.25
N THR A 4 11.78 15.53 14.49
CA THR A 4 11.99 14.08 14.61
C THR A 4 12.16 13.51 13.20
N LEU A 5 13.21 12.75 12.95
CA LEU A 5 13.42 12.06 11.67
C LEU A 5 12.43 10.88 11.54
N PRO A 6 11.91 10.60 10.34
CA PRO A 6 11.05 9.43 10.12
C PRO A 6 11.83 8.12 10.28
N LEU A 7 11.12 7.05 10.65
CA LEU A 7 11.62 5.68 10.51
C LEU A 7 11.77 5.34 9.02
N ILE A 8 12.93 4.86 8.59
CA ILE A 8 13.12 4.33 7.24
C ILE A 8 12.67 2.86 7.23
N ALA A 9 11.41 2.63 6.90
CA ALA A 9 10.81 1.32 7.01
C ALA A 9 11.32 0.38 5.90
N ARG A 10 11.58 -0.85 6.31
CA ARG A 10 11.92 -1.97 5.44
C ARG A 10 10.77 -2.97 5.36
N SER A 11 9.92 -3.04 6.38
CA SER A 11 8.72 -3.87 6.37
C SER A 11 7.49 -3.19 6.95
N LEU A 12 6.33 -3.70 6.52
CA LEU A 12 5.00 -3.25 6.92
C LEU A 12 4.16 -4.46 7.27
N GLN A 13 3.46 -4.37 8.40
CA GLN A 13 2.45 -5.32 8.81
C GLN A 13 1.12 -4.58 8.98
N PHE A 14 0.05 -5.17 8.47
CA PHE A 14 -1.28 -4.56 8.44
C PHE A 14 -2.25 -5.38 9.27
N ALA A 15 -2.97 -4.70 10.16
CA ALA A 15 -4.06 -5.26 10.96
C ALA A 15 -5.27 -4.34 10.90
N TYR A 16 -6.45 -4.87 11.22
CA TYR A 16 -7.64 -4.06 11.47
C TYR A 16 -7.89 -4.01 12.98
N SER A 17 -8.15 -2.81 13.49
CA SER A 17 -8.54 -2.57 14.88
C SER A 17 -10.04 -2.31 14.91
N GLU A 18 -10.82 -3.29 15.34
CA GLU A 18 -12.28 -3.17 15.51
C GLU A 18 -12.64 -2.09 16.53
N ALA A 19 -11.86 -1.97 17.61
CA ALA A 19 -12.15 -1.03 18.70
C ALA A 19 -12.10 0.43 18.26
N GLU A 20 -11.23 0.78 17.32
CA GLU A 20 -11.11 2.15 16.79
C GLU A 20 -11.72 2.32 15.39
N ASP A 21 -12.20 1.24 14.77
CA ASP A 21 -12.57 1.16 13.35
C ASP A 21 -11.48 1.75 12.43
N ARG A 22 -10.26 1.23 12.56
CA ARG A 22 -9.06 1.73 11.85
C ARG A 22 -8.15 0.61 11.38
N LEU A 23 -7.42 0.86 10.30
CA LEU A 23 -6.31 0.01 9.91
C LEU A 23 -5.08 0.40 10.74
N SER A 24 -4.50 -0.58 11.39
CA SER A 24 -3.23 -0.50 12.09
C SER A 24 -2.10 -0.91 11.15
N LEU A 25 -1.03 -0.13 11.15
CA LEU A 25 0.18 -0.39 10.40
C LEU A 25 1.38 -0.36 11.34
N LEU A 26 2.09 -1.48 11.41
CA LEU A 26 3.36 -1.59 12.13
C LEU A 26 4.49 -1.58 11.10
N ALA A 27 5.29 -0.52 11.12
CA ALA A 27 6.47 -0.39 10.28
C ALA A 27 7.73 -0.74 11.08
N SER A 28 8.67 -1.46 10.47
CA SER A 28 9.98 -1.71 11.06
C SER A 28 11.12 -1.45 10.09
N ASP A 29 12.25 -0.99 10.61
CA ASP A 29 13.49 -0.78 9.86
C ASP A 29 14.45 -1.98 9.94
N ALA A 30 15.65 -1.82 9.40
CA ALA A 30 16.68 -2.86 9.38
C ALA A 30 17.17 -3.23 10.79
N GLU A 31 17.13 -2.28 11.74
CA GLU A 31 17.50 -2.48 13.14
C GLU A 31 16.33 -2.97 14.01
N ARG A 32 15.18 -3.32 13.40
CA ARG A 32 13.95 -3.75 14.07
C ARG A 32 13.35 -2.69 15.00
N ARG A 33 13.67 -1.41 14.80
CA ARG A 33 12.93 -0.32 15.45
C ARG A 33 11.54 -0.26 14.82
N VAL A 34 10.52 -0.07 15.65
CA VAL A 34 9.13 -0.10 15.22
C VAL A 34 8.45 1.25 15.38
N VAL A 35 7.61 1.61 14.42
CA VAL A 35 6.64 2.71 14.53
C VAL A 35 5.26 2.14 14.21
N HIS A 36 4.33 2.32 15.15
CA HIS A 36 2.94 1.91 15.00
C HIS A 36 2.09 3.13 14.63
N VAL A 37 1.33 3.02 13.55
CA VAL A 37 0.43 4.08 13.09
C VAL A 37 -0.96 3.53 12.81
N ALA A 38 -1.95 4.43 12.84
CA ALA A 38 -3.33 4.12 12.44
C ALA A 38 -3.74 4.95 11.23
N LEU A 39 -4.41 4.30 10.28
CA LEU A 39 -5.03 4.90 9.11
C LEU A 39 -6.54 4.92 9.28
N THR A 40 -7.16 6.05 8.97
CA THR A 40 -8.62 6.17 8.91
C THR A 40 -9.16 5.55 7.62
N ARG A 41 -10.45 5.23 7.59
CA ARG A 41 -11.15 4.82 6.37
C ARG A 41 -10.94 5.80 5.21
N ARG A 42 -11.11 7.10 5.47
CA ARG A 42 -10.93 8.15 4.44
C ARG A 42 -9.51 8.17 3.89
N LEU A 43 -8.50 8.14 4.77
CA LEU A 43 -7.10 8.18 4.34
C LEU A 43 -6.73 6.90 3.58
N THR A 44 -7.23 5.75 4.00
CA THR A 44 -7.00 4.46 3.32
C THR A 44 -7.57 4.49 1.90
N ASN A 45 -8.83 4.92 1.75
CA ASN A 45 -9.46 5.05 0.43
C ASN A 45 -8.68 6.00 -0.49
N SER A 46 -8.31 7.19 0.02
CA SER A 46 -7.51 8.15 -0.74
C SER A 46 -6.12 7.63 -1.09
N LEU A 47 -5.48 6.85 -0.21
CA LEU A 47 -4.17 6.27 -0.46
C LEU A 47 -4.23 5.18 -1.53
N VAL A 48 -5.20 4.27 -1.45
CA VAL A 48 -5.41 3.20 -2.43
C VAL A 48 -5.65 3.79 -3.82
N ASN A 49 -6.64 4.66 -3.99
CA ASN A 49 -6.95 5.27 -5.28
C ASN A 49 -5.80 6.17 -5.77
N GLY A 50 -5.17 6.92 -4.87
CA GLY A 50 -4.03 7.76 -5.20
C GLY A 50 -2.86 6.96 -5.75
N LEU A 51 -2.49 5.84 -5.10
CA LEU A 51 -1.41 4.97 -5.58
C LEU A 51 -1.79 4.24 -6.88
N ALA A 52 -3.04 3.81 -7.04
CA ALA A 52 -3.50 3.14 -8.25
C ALA A 52 -3.43 4.06 -9.48
N ASN A 53 -3.93 5.29 -9.34
CA ASN A 53 -3.83 6.30 -10.39
C ASN A 53 -2.36 6.64 -10.73
N LEU A 54 -1.49 6.72 -9.72
CA LEU A 54 -0.06 6.92 -9.95
C LEU A 54 0.58 5.75 -10.69
N LEU A 55 0.16 4.50 -10.45
CA LEU A 55 0.63 3.35 -11.22
C LEU A 55 0.21 3.46 -12.69
N GLU A 56 -1.05 3.79 -12.97
CA GLU A 56 -1.56 3.97 -14.35
C GLU A 56 -0.77 5.02 -15.12
N GLN A 57 -0.52 6.17 -14.49
CA GLN A 57 0.21 7.29 -15.12
C GLN A 57 1.70 7.05 -15.31
N SER A 58 2.28 6.08 -14.60
CA SER A 58 3.72 5.85 -14.57
C SER A 58 4.17 4.54 -15.20
N SER A 59 3.26 3.71 -15.73
CA SER A 59 3.65 2.48 -16.42
C SER A 59 4.39 2.81 -17.73
N PRO A 60 5.65 2.38 -17.90
CA PRO A 60 6.37 2.58 -19.15
C PRO A 60 5.68 1.89 -20.33
N LEU A 61 5.10 0.71 -20.10
CA LEU A 61 4.40 -0.06 -21.12
C LEU A 61 3.04 0.56 -21.44
N ALA A 62 2.21 0.84 -20.43
CA ALA A 62 0.87 1.39 -20.65
C ALA A 62 0.91 2.79 -21.30
N THR A 63 1.93 3.60 -21.00
CA THR A 63 2.09 4.94 -21.61
C THR A 63 2.26 4.88 -23.13
N THR A 64 2.87 3.81 -23.65
CA THR A 64 3.10 3.62 -25.09
C THR A 64 2.01 2.79 -25.78
N ALA A 65 1.13 2.15 -24.99
CA ALA A 65 0.08 1.30 -25.50
C ALA A 65 -1.16 2.10 -25.98
N PRO A 66 -1.95 1.53 -26.92
CA PRO A 66 -3.30 1.97 -27.22
C PRO A 66 -4.16 2.09 -25.96
N ALA A 67 -5.06 3.08 -25.92
CA ALA A 67 -5.81 3.43 -24.71
C ALA A 67 -6.65 2.28 -24.15
N ASP A 68 -7.20 1.44 -25.03
CA ASP A 68 -8.01 0.26 -24.74
C ASP A 68 -7.22 -0.90 -24.10
N LEU A 69 -5.88 -0.93 -24.25
CA LEU A 69 -5.03 -1.99 -23.70
C LEU A 69 -4.31 -1.58 -22.41
N ARG A 70 -4.46 -0.32 -21.96
CA ARG A 70 -3.70 0.20 -20.82
C ARG A 70 -4.08 -0.49 -19.53
N ASP A 71 -5.38 -0.62 -19.28
CA ASP A 71 -5.88 -1.23 -18.05
C ASP A 71 -5.48 -2.71 -17.95
N ASP A 72 -5.53 -3.44 -19.07
CA ASP A 72 -5.05 -4.83 -19.15
C ASP A 72 -3.56 -4.95 -18.81
N ILE A 73 -2.73 -4.01 -19.28
CA ILE A 73 -1.30 -3.99 -18.94
C ILE A 73 -1.11 -3.78 -17.42
N ILE A 74 -1.84 -2.83 -16.82
CA ILE A 74 -1.74 -2.60 -15.37
C ILE A 74 -2.26 -3.80 -14.58
N LEU A 75 -3.32 -4.45 -15.05
CA LEU A 75 -3.85 -5.68 -14.45
C LEU A 75 -2.82 -6.81 -14.50
N LEU A 76 -2.11 -6.99 -15.62
CA LEU A 76 -1.05 -7.98 -15.74
C LEU A 76 0.14 -7.67 -14.80
N GLU A 77 0.54 -6.40 -14.70
CA GLU A 77 1.58 -5.97 -13.74
C GLU A 77 1.14 -6.26 -12.29
N HIS A 78 -0.13 -6.05 -11.97
CA HIS A 78 -0.70 -6.38 -10.67
C HIS A 78 -0.68 -7.88 -10.40
N GLN A 79 -1.10 -8.71 -11.37
CA GLN A 79 -1.06 -10.17 -11.25
C GLN A 79 0.37 -10.69 -11.07
N ASP A 80 1.33 -10.15 -11.82
CA ASP A 80 2.75 -10.49 -11.66
C ASP A 80 3.27 -10.09 -10.26
N ALA A 81 2.87 -8.93 -9.75
CA ALA A 81 3.23 -8.52 -8.40
C ALA A 81 2.71 -9.48 -7.32
N LEU A 82 1.51 -10.02 -7.48
CA LEU A 82 0.89 -10.94 -6.51
C LEU A 82 1.36 -12.39 -6.64
N TYR A 83 1.52 -12.88 -7.87
CA TYR A 83 1.69 -14.31 -8.16
C TYR A 83 2.99 -14.67 -8.90
N GLY A 84 3.78 -13.69 -9.34
CA GLY A 84 5.01 -13.92 -10.10
C GLY A 84 6.07 -14.71 -9.33
N GLU A 85 6.85 -15.51 -10.06
CA GLU A 85 7.90 -16.41 -9.51
C GLU A 85 9.07 -15.66 -8.85
N THR A 86 9.16 -14.34 -9.04
CA THR A 86 10.17 -13.48 -8.40
C THR A 86 9.77 -13.18 -6.94
N GLN A 87 9.59 -14.22 -6.12
CA GLN A 87 9.66 -14.10 -4.67
C GLN A 87 11.14 -14.06 -4.25
N VAL A 88 11.86 -13.00 -4.65
CA VAL A 88 12.91 -12.51 -3.76
C VAL A 88 12.15 -12.07 -2.51
N PRO A 89 12.55 -12.48 -1.29
CA PRO A 89 11.91 -11.96 -0.10
C PRO A 89 12.03 -10.45 -0.16
N SER A 90 10.93 -9.74 -0.42
CA SER A 90 10.89 -8.31 -0.21
C SER A 90 11.38 -8.10 1.22
N PRO A 91 12.27 -7.13 1.48
CA PRO A 91 12.57 -6.75 2.86
C PRO A 91 11.27 -6.36 3.61
N VAL A 92 10.19 -6.06 2.86
CA VAL A 92 8.80 -6.07 3.30
C VAL A 92 8.30 -7.51 3.49
N ALA A 93 8.80 -8.19 4.52
CA ALA A 93 8.18 -9.42 4.99
C ALA A 93 6.82 -9.07 5.64
N VAL A 94 5.73 -9.36 4.92
CA VAL A 94 4.36 -9.24 5.41
C VAL A 94 4.07 -10.52 6.19
N ALA A 95 4.40 -10.53 7.48
CA ALA A 95 4.12 -11.67 8.35
C ALA A 95 2.61 -11.74 8.62
N GLY A 96 1.96 -12.77 8.07
CA GLY A 96 0.62 -13.17 8.49
C GLY A 96 0.70 -13.97 9.79
N GLY A 97 -0.01 -13.48 10.82
CA GLY A 97 -0.51 -14.27 11.93
C GLY A 97 0.48 -15.06 12.78
N GLU A 98 0.97 -14.44 13.86
CA GLU A 98 1.09 -15.10 15.17
C GLU A 98 1.16 -14.02 16.26
N GLU A 99 0.26 -14.12 17.25
CA GLU A 99 0.14 -13.21 18.39
C GLU A 99 1.34 -13.34 19.34
N THR A 100 2.52 -12.93 18.90
CA THR A 100 3.54 -12.53 19.88
C THR A 100 3.07 -11.20 20.45
N ARG A 101 2.73 -11.17 21.74
CA ARG A 101 2.50 -9.93 22.51
C ARG A 101 3.81 -9.15 22.61
N LEU A 102 4.26 -8.62 21.48
CA LEU A 102 5.24 -7.55 21.43
C LEU A 102 4.60 -6.35 22.12
N ASN A 103 5.36 -5.65 22.95
CA ASN A 103 4.94 -4.36 23.48
C ASN A 103 4.93 -3.35 22.33
N VAL A 104 3.86 -3.38 21.53
CA VAL A 104 3.68 -2.49 20.39
C VAL A 104 3.31 -1.10 20.93
N PRO A 105 4.03 -0.03 20.56
CA PRO A 105 3.71 1.32 21.01
C PRO A 105 2.28 1.70 20.60
N ALA A 106 1.64 2.62 21.32
CA ALA A 106 0.32 3.12 20.95
C ALA A 106 0.34 3.71 19.51
N PRO A 107 -0.68 3.43 18.68
CA PRO A 107 -0.69 3.89 17.30
C PRO A 107 -0.76 5.41 17.22
N ARG A 108 0.09 6.00 16.39
CA ARG A 108 -0.01 7.42 16.02
C ARG A 108 -0.94 7.57 14.81
N LEU A 109 -1.92 8.46 14.91
CA LEU A 109 -2.85 8.72 13.80
C LEU A 109 -2.12 9.41 12.63
N VAL A 110 -2.14 8.78 11.46
CA VAL A 110 -1.65 9.41 10.23
C VAL A 110 -2.68 10.42 9.73
N GLN A 111 -2.18 11.59 9.37
CA GLN A 111 -3.00 12.70 8.86
C GLN A 111 -2.75 12.99 7.38
N ALA A 112 -1.54 12.65 6.88
CA ALA A 112 -1.18 12.80 5.48
C ALA A 112 -0.15 11.74 5.06
N VAL A 113 -0.19 11.37 3.78
CA VAL A 113 0.85 10.59 3.11
C VAL A 113 1.31 11.38 1.90
N ASP A 114 2.57 11.79 1.87
CA ASP A 114 3.16 12.36 0.66
C ASP A 114 3.69 11.22 -0.21
N VAL A 115 3.52 11.34 -1.52
CA VAL A 115 4.03 10.39 -2.50
C VAL A 115 4.89 11.16 -3.50
N ASN A 116 6.13 10.72 -3.69
CA ASN A 116 7.01 11.23 -4.73
C ASN A 116 7.49 10.09 -5.62
N ILE A 117 7.33 10.24 -6.94
CA ILE A 117 7.74 9.23 -7.91
C ILE A 117 9.15 9.58 -8.40
N THR A 118 10.01 8.58 -8.41
CA THR A 118 11.31 8.63 -9.08
C THR A 118 11.31 7.66 -10.27
N PRO A 119 12.31 7.70 -11.17
CA PRO A 119 12.39 6.74 -12.26
C PRO A 119 12.47 5.26 -11.84
N ARG A 120 12.72 4.97 -10.55
CA ARG A 120 12.88 3.59 -10.05
C ARG A 120 11.92 3.22 -8.91
N THR A 121 11.43 4.20 -8.16
CA THR A 121 10.73 3.96 -6.88
C THR A 121 9.61 4.96 -6.64
N PHE A 122 8.68 4.54 -5.78
CA PHE A 122 7.68 5.37 -5.14
C PHE A 122 8.14 5.64 -3.71
N GLU A 123 8.39 6.91 -3.40
CA GLU A 123 8.79 7.38 -2.08
C GLU A 123 7.54 7.81 -1.31
N LEU A 124 7.16 7.06 -0.28
CA LEU A 124 6.01 7.37 0.56
C LEU A 124 6.49 7.95 1.90
N LEU A 125 5.88 9.04 2.35
CA LEU A 125 6.13 9.66 3.66
C LEU A 125 4.82 9.82 4.44
N PHE A 126 4.66 9.05 5.51
CA PHE A 126 3.53 9.12 6.42
C PHE A 126 3.78 10.17 7.49
N ARG A 127 2.79 11.03 7.77
CA ARG A 127 2.94 12.15 8.70
C ARG A 127 1.75 12.29 9.66
N ALA A 128 2.04 12.77 10.86
CA ALA A 128 1.06 13.30 11.81
C ALA A 128 1.29 14.81 11.96
N GLY A 129 0.49 15.62 11.26
CA GLY A 129 0.72 17.06 11.13
C GLY A 129 2.10 17.32 10.49
N PRO A 130 2.96 18.18 11.09
CA PRO A 130 4.30 18.43 10.58
C PRO A 130 5.32 17.32 10.94
N SER A 131 4.93 16.34 11.77
CA SER A 131 5.85 15.29 12.25
C SER A 131 5.90 14.12 11.25
N PRO A 132 7.05 13.85 10.61
CA PRO A 132 7.21 12.67 9.78
C PRO A 132 7.30 11.41 10.66
N LEU A 133 6.66 10.33 10.23
CA LEU A 133 6.53 9.08 10.98
C LEU A 133 7.34 7.96 10.32
N ILE A 134 7.00 7.66 9.07
CA ILE A 134 7.50 6.51 8.32
C ILE A 134 7.84 7.00 6.92
N ARG A 135 9.02 6.62 6.43
CA ARG A 135 9.41 6.75 5.03
C ARG A 135 9.64 5.38 4.43
N LEU A 136 9.12 5.16 3.23
CA LEU A 136 9.27 3.94 2.45
C LEU A 136 9.76 4.30 1.05
N SER A 137 10.57 3.42 0.47
CA SER A 137 10.97 3.44 -0.93
C SER A 137 10.51 2.11 -1.51
N LEU A 138 9.51 2.15 -2.39
CA LEU A 138 8.85 0.97 -2.93
C LEU A 138 9.10 0.86 -4.43
N THR A 139 9.37 -0.33 -4.91
CA THR A 139 9.30 -0.64 -6.34
C THR A 139 7.85 -0.65 -6.83
N ARG A 140 7.64 -0.61 -8.14
CA ARG A 140 6.32 -0.71 -8.75
C ARG A 140 5.54 -1.95 -8.29
N LEU A 141 6.19 -3.11 -8.27
CA LEU A 141 5.60 -4.37 -7.79
C LEU A 141 5.20 -4.29 -6.30
N GLU A 142 6.04 -3.66 -5.47
CA GLU A 142 5.71 -3.47 -4.05
C GLU A 142 4.53 -2.52 -3.83
N VAL A 143 4.34 -1.51 -4.69
CA VAL A 143 3.14 -0.65 -4.63
C VAL A 143 1.87 -1.44 -4.93
N HIS A 144 1.86 -2.31 -5.95
CA HIS A 144 0.71 -3.21 -6.21
C HIS A 144 0.39 -4.08 -4.99
N ARG A 145 1.41 -4.65 -4.33
CA ARG A 145 1.24 -5.45 -3.11
C ARG A 145 0.68 -4.64 -1.93
N VAL A 146 1.13 -3.40 -1.75
CA VAL A 146 0.63 -2.50 -0.69
C VAL A 146 -0.83 -2.14 -0.94
N ILE A 147 -1.18 -1.79 -2.18
CA ILE A 147 -2.57 -1.54 -2.60
C ILE A 147 -3.44 -2.74 -2.25
N GLU A 148 -3.03 -3.95 -2.67
CA GLU A 148 -3.81 -5.17 -2.44
C GLU A 148 -4.04 -5.42 -0.94
N ASN A 149 -2.98 -5.30 -0.12
CA ASN A 149 -3.10 -5.53 1.32
C ASN A 149 -4.04 -4.51 1.99
N LEU A 150 -3.97 -3.24 1.60
CA LEU A 150 -4.88 -2.21 2.11
C LEU A 150 -6.32 -2.47 1.68
N SER A 151 -6.53 -2.82 0.40
CA SER A 151 -7.84 -3.13 -0.17
C SER A 151 -8.50 -4.34 0.50
N GLN A 152 -7.78 -5.45 0.64
CA GLN A 152 -8.29 -6.65 1.33
C GLN A 152 -8.65 -6.36 2.80
N ARG A 153 -7.84 -5.60 3.52
CA ARG A 153 -8.11 -5.27 4.93
C ARG A 153 -9.31 -4.33 5.06
N ALA A 154 -9.44 -3.34 4.18
CA ALA A 154 -10.61 -2.48 4.15
C ALA A 154 -11.89 -3.23 3.75
N GLN A 155 -11.80 -4.19 2.83
CA GLN A 155 -12.92 -5.07 2.47
C GLN A 155 -13.33 -5.95 3.66
N ALA A 156 -12.37 -6.58 4.33
CA ALA A 156 -12.62 -7.39 5.53
C ALA A 156 -13.25 -6.56 6.68
N ALA A 157 -12.91 -5.27 6.77
CA ALA A 157 -13.51 -4.32 7.69
C ALA A 157 -14.90 -3.79 7.24
N GLY A 158 -15.42 -4.21 6.09
CA GLY A 158 -16.71 -3.76 5.56
C GLY A 158 -16.75 -2.30 5.13
N TRP A 159 -15.59 -1.70 4.82
CA TRP A 159 -15.48 -0.26 4.53
C TRP A 159 -15.98 0.14 3.14
N ASN A 160 -16.44 -0.79 2.29
CA ASN A 160 -17.03 -0.52 0.99
C ASN A 160 -16.33 0.64 0.25
N MET A 161 -15.02 0.50 0.03
CA MET A 161 -14.22 1.54 -0.61
C MET A 161 -14.66 1.71 -2.07
N SER A 162 -14.73 2.96 -2.52
CA SER A 162 -14.99 3.28 -3.92
C SER A 162 -13.68 3.16 -4.68
N VAL A 163 -13.46 2.04 -5.34
CA VAL A 163 -12.31 1.79 -6.20
C VAL A 163 -12.54 2.50 -7.53
N GLU A 164 -11.62 3.38 -7.91
CA GLU A 164 -11.77 4.21 -9.13
C GLU A 164 -11.08 3.58 -10.35
N SER A 165 -10.06 2.76 -10.13
CA SER A 165 -9.30 2.09 -11.19
C SER A 165 -9.98 0.81 -11.64
N ALA A 166 -10.25 0.69 -12.95
CA ALA A 166 -10.94 -0.46 -13.53
C ALA A 166 -10.20 -1.79 -13.28
N TRP A 167 -8.86 -1.79 -13.36
CA TRP A 167 -8.03 -2.98 -13.13
C TRP A 167 -8.07 -3.48 -11.67
N MET A 168 -8.58 -2.69 -10.73
CA MET A 168 -8.76 -3.09 -9.33
C MET A 168 -10.17 -3.61 -9.03
N GLU A 169 -11.12 -3.57 -9.97
CA GLU A 169 -12.45 -4.13 -9.74
C GLU A 169 -12.38 -5.67 -9.69
N PRO A 170 -12.87 -6.30 -8.60
CA PRO A 170 -12.96 -7.75 -8.54
C PRO A 170 -14.00 -8.25 -9.55
N GLY A 171 -13.54 -8.87 -10.65
CA GLY A 171 -14.38 -9.75 -11.47
C GLY A 171 -14.79 -9.28 -12.86
N GLN A 172 -14.18 -8.26 -13.47
CA GLN A 172 -14.38 -8.02 -14.92
C GLN A 172 -13.48 -8.93 -15.77
N MET A 173 -13.74 -10.24 -15.73
CA MET A 173 -13.44 -11.13 -16.85
C MET A 173 -14.75 -11.78 -17.28
N GLU A 174 -15.58 -11.02 -18.00
CA GLU A 174 -16.60 -11.63 -18.84
C GLU A 174 -15.87 -12.25 -20.04
N ILE A 175 -15.37 -13.48 -19.87
CA ILE A 175 -14.90 -14.28 -21.00
C ILE A 175 -16.16 -14.70 -21.76
N VAL A 176 -16.54 -13.88 -22.74
CA VAL A 176 -17.57 -14.23 -23.71
C VAL A 176 -16.99 -15.32 -24.60
N PHE A 177 -17.41 -16.57 -24.38
CA PHE A 177 -17.20 -17.63 -25.36
C PHE A 177 -18.20 -17.40 -26.51
N ASN A 178 -17.68 -17.09 -27.70
CA ASN A 178 -18.42 -17.22 -28.96
C ASN A 178 -18.40 -18.66 -29.45
#